data_AF-A0A4Y2A216-F1
#
_entry.id   AF-A0A4Y2A216-F1
#
_cell.length_a   1.000
_cell.length_b   1.000
_cell.length_c   1.000
_cell.angle_alpha   90.00
_cell.angle_beta   90.00
_cell.angle_gamma   90.00
#
_symmetry.space_group_name_H-M   'P 1'
#
loop_
_entity.id
_entity.type
_entity.pdbx_description
1 polymer ?
#
loop_
_entity_poly.entity_id
_entity_poly.type
_entity_poly.pdbx_seq_one_letter_code
_entity_poly.pdbx_strand_id
1 'polypeptide(L)'
;MILAMLTNERCHIRNLAARRIIKTREIGPDFNCVRRFVIPAVNFRATDYVDLIYWQACNVTPPTVLRHISCHELLKLIQDDVPRTAETLLNFLHTRKQLSEL
;
A
#
# COMPACT_ATOMS: atom_id res chain seq x y z
N MET A 1 -0.37 5.95 5.58
CA MET A 1 0.59 5.00 6.20
C MET A 1 1.08 3.94 5.24
N ILE A 2 0.23 3.08 4.66
CA ILE A 2 0.67 1.97 3.77
C ILE A 2 1.57 2.41 2.60
N LEU A 3 1.26 3.52 1.91
CA LEU A 3 2.11 4.05 0.82
C LEU A 3 3.52 4.39 1.28
N ALA A 4 3.65 5.03 2.45
CA ALA A 4 4.96 5.36 3.04
C ALA A 4 5.72 4.10 3.51
N MET A 5 5.00 3.04 3.88
CA MET A 5 5.62 1.74 4.18
C MET A 5 6.13 1.06 2.91
N LEU A 6 5.47 1.25 1.77
CA LEU A 6 5.86 0.69 0.47
C LEU A 6 7.12 1.36 -0.10
N THR A 7 7.33 2.64 0.20
CA THR A 7 8.55 3.40 -0.17
C THR A 7 9.63 3.33 0.91
N ASN A 8 9.49 2.44 1.90
CA ASN A 8 10.43 2.42 3.02
C ASN A 8 11.76 1.75 2.63
N GLU A 9 12.87 2.22 3.19
CA GLU A 9 14.19 1.63 2.96
C GLU A 9 14.30 0.18 3.48
N ARG A 10 13.57 -0.14 4.56
CA ARG A 10 13.60 -1.47 5.16
C ARG A 10 12.75 -2.45 4.34
N CYS A 11 13.40 -3.41 3.68
CA CYS A 11 12.75 -4.41 2.81
C CYS A 11 11.61 -5.19 3.51
N HIS A 12 11.79 -5.57 4.78
CA HIS A 12 10.74 -6.26 5.54
C HIS A 12 9.47 -5.40 5.73
N ILE A 13 9.60 -4.07 5.79
CA ILE A 13 8.47 -3.14 5.90
C ILE A 13 7.75 -2.99 4.57
N ARG A 14 8.50 -2.91 3.46
CA ARG A 14 7.91 -2.90 2.11
C ARG A 14 7.10 -4.18 1.87
N ASN A 15 7.68 -5.33 2.21
CA ASN A 15 7.01 -6.63 2.13
C ASN A 15 5.72 -6.67 2.96
N LEU A 16 5.76 -6.15 4.18
CA LEU A 16 4.59 -6.07 5.05
C LEU A 16 3.51 -5.13 4.47
N ALA A 17 3.89 -3.99 3.90
CA ALA A 17 2.98 -3.06 3.26
C ALA A 17 2.24 -3.71 2.08
N ALA A 18 2.96 -4.45 1.24
CA ALA A 18 2.40 -5.10 0.07
C ALA A 18 1.43 -6.23 0.42
N ARG A 19 1.81 -7.09 1.39
CA ARG A 19 0.90 -8.13 1.91
C ARG A 19 -0.41 -7.51 2.40
N ARG A 20 -0.33 -6.36 3.09
CA ARG A 20 -1.53 -5.61 3.51
C ARG A 20 -2.34 -5.11 2.32
N ILE A 21 -1.72 -4.50 1.30
CA ILE A 21 -2.43 -4.03 0.10
C ILE A 21 -3.15 -5.20 -0.60
N ILE A 22 -2.48 -6.33 -0.80
CA ILE A 22 -3.05 -7.52 -1.44
C ILE A 22 -4.28 -8.00 -0.66
N LYS A 23 -4.13 -8.21 0.66
CA LYS A 23 -5.23 -8.62 1.53
C LYS A 23 -6.42 -7.65 1.49
N THR A 24 -6.15 -6.34 1.43
CA THR A 24 -7.23 -5.34 1.37
C THR A 24 -7.98 -5.31 0.04
N ARG A 25 -7.36 -5.80 -1.05
CA ARG A 25 -8.03 -5.98 -2.34
C ARG A 25 -8.87 -7.25 -2.40
N GLU A 26 -8.45 -8.31 -1.71
CA GLU A 26 -9.23 -9.55 -1.60
C GLU A 26 -10.55 -9.34 -0.85
N ILE A 27 -10.54 -8.44 0.16
CA ILE A 27 -11.72 -8.18 1.02
C ILE A 27 -12.72 -7.22 0.36
N GLY A 28 -12.28 -6.36 -0.57
CA GLY A 28 -13.11 -5.29 -1.15
C GLY A 28 -13.37 -5.52 -2.64
N PRO A 29 -14.58 -5.96 -3.04
CA PRO A 29 -14.87 -6.25 -4.45
C PRO A 29 -15.14 -5.00 -5.28
N ASP A 30 -15.59 -3.88 -4.69
CA ASP A 30 -16.08 -2.74 -5.46
C ASP A 30 -15.11 -1.54 -5.47
N PHE A 31 -14.36 -1.42 -6.57
CA PHE A 31 -13.63 -0.20 -6.93
C PHE A 31 -14.55 1.02 -7.16
N ASN A 32 -15.86 0.82 -7.15
CA ASN A 32 -16.89 1.85 -7.32
C ASN A 32 -17.61 2.21 -6.01
N CYS A 33 -17.29 1.56 -4.89
CA CYS A 33 -17.85 1.93 -3.59
C CYS A 33 -17.19 3.19 -3.03
N VAL A 34 -17.98 4.04 -2.38
CA VAL A 34 -17.46 5.21 -1.65
C VAL A 34 -16.51 4.73 -0.55
N ARG A 35 -15.28 5.23 -0.56
CA ARG A 35 -14.28 4.88 0.44
C ARG A 35 -14.70 5.41 1.81
N ARG A 36 -15.02 4.51 2.74
CA ARG A 36 -15.22 4.88 4.15
C ARG A 36 -13.89 4.98 4.87
N PHE A 37 -13.57 6.16 5.38
CA PHE A 37 -12.43 6.33 6.27
C PHE A 37 -12.78 5.81 7.66
N VAL A 38 -12.12 4.73 8.07
CA VAL A 38 -12.21 4.18 9.43
C VAL A 38 -10.98 4.63 10.20
N ILE A 39 -11.18 5.22 11.38
CA ILE A 39 -10.07 5.58 12.26
C ILE A 39 -9.47 4.29 12.83
N PRO A 40 -8.19 3.99 12.56
CA PRO A 40 -7.56 2.78 13.08
C PRO A 40 -7.37 2.89 14.60
N ALA A 41 -7.51 1.77 15.30
CA ALA A 41 -7.04 1.69 16.68
C ALA A 41 -5.51 1.85 16.71
N VAL A 42 -5.03 2.73 17.61
CA VAL A 42 -3.62 3.09 17.73
C VAL A 42 -2.99 2.38 18.94
N ASN A 43 -1.80 1.84 18.75
CA ASN A 43 -0.99 1.24 19.80
C ASN A 43 -0.02 2.28 20.39
N PHE A 44 -0.39 2.88 21.52
CA PHE A 44 0.47 3.87 22.22
C PHE A 44 1.74 3.25 22.83
N ARG A 45 1.82 1.93 22.93
CA ARG A 45 3.03 1.22 23.39
C ARG A 45 3.96 0.83 22.24
N ALA A 46 3.64 1.23 21.01
CA ALA A 46 4.47 0.93 19.85
C ALA A 46 5.85 1.60 19.97
N THR A 47 6.90 0.84 19.71
CA THR A 47 8.28 1.33 19.63
C THR A 47 8.71 1.66 18.19
N ASP A 48 7.97 1.14 17.21
CA ASP A 48 8.14 1.42 15.78
C ASP A 48 6.78 1.78 15.15
N TYR A 49 6.79 2.68 14.16
CA TYR A 49 5.57 3.12 13.47
C TYR A 49 4.86 1.97 12.74
N VAL A 50 5.55 0.86 12.43
CA VAL A 50 4.97 -0.34 11.83
C VAL A 50 3.85 -0.93 12.70
N ASP A 51 4.02 -0.82 14.02
CA ASP A 51 3.13 -1.39 15.05
C ASP A 51 2.14 -0.36 15.60
N LEU A 52 2.23 0.90 15.14
CA LEU A 52 1.38 2.01 15.60
C LEU A 52 -0.10 1.76 15.33
N ILE A 53 -0.44 1.06 14.24
CA ILE A 53 -1.82 0.71 13.90
C ILE A 53 -2.08 -0.76 14.26
N TYR A 54 -3.20 -1.03 14.95
CA TYR A 54 -3.70 -2.39 15.13
C TYR A 54 -4.31 -2.92 13.83
N TRP A 55 -3.47 -3.46 12.95
CA TRP A 55 -3.86 -3.91 11.62
C TRP A 55 -4.87 -5.05 11.59
N GLN A 56 -4.92 -5.89 12.63
CA GLN A 56 -5.91 -6.97 12.73
C GLN A 56 -7.32 -6.43 12.99
N ALA A 57 -7.43 -5.27 13.63
CA ALA A 57 -8.71 -4.64 13.97
C ALA A 57 -9.14 -3.57 12.96
N CYS A 58 -8.38 -3.38 11.88
CA CYS A 58 -8.60 -2.29 10.93
C CYS A 58 -8.83 -2.81 9.51
N ASN A 59 -10.03 -2.59 8.97
CA ASN A 59 -10.30 -2.75 7.54
C ASN A 59 -9.76 -1.53 6.78
N VAL A 60 -8.54 -1.67 6.28
CA VAL A 60 -7.89 -0.62 5.49
C VAL A 60 -8.32 -0.74 4.03
N THR A 61 -8.73 0.35 3.40
CA THR A 61 -8.98 0.34 1.95
C THR A 61 -7.65 0.46 1.19
N PRO A 62 -7.46 -0.27 0.07
CA PRO A 62 -6.27 -0.11 -0.75
C PRO A 62 -6.11 1.35 -1.24
N PRO A 63 -4.87 1.87 -1.36
CA PRO A 63 -4.63 3.22 -1.88
C PRO A 63 -5.08 3.35 -3.34
N THR A 64 -5.87 4.38 -3.67
CA THR A 64 -6.40 4.63 -5.02
C THR A 64 -5.32 4.75 -6.09
N VAL A 65 -4.16 5.32 -5.74
CA VAL A 65 -3.01 5.43 -6.65
C VAL A 65 -2.49 4.06 -7.14
N LEU A 66 -2.80 2.99 -6.41
CA LEU A 66 -2.44 1.63 -6.79
C LEU A 66 -3.55 0.92 -7.57
N ARG A 67 -4.72 1.54 -7.82
CA ARG A 67 -5.89 0.89 -8.45
C ARG A 67 -5.53 0.14 -9.74
N HIS A 68 -4.69 0.74 -10.58
CA HIS A 68 -4.33 0.22 -11.90
C HIS A 68 -3.12 -0.72 -11.90
N ILE A 69 -2.62 -1.10 -10.72
CA ILE A 69 -1.45 -1.98 -10.58
C ILE A 69 -1.90 -3.32 -10.08
N SER A 70 -1.58 -4.37 -10.81
CA SER A 70 -1.91 -5.74 -10.42
C SER A 70 -1.17 -6.16 -9.15
N CYS A 71 -1.70 -7.15 -8.42
CA CYS A 71 -0.99 -7.71 -7.26
C CYS A 71 0.36 -8.32 -7.66
N HIS A 72 0.46 -8.91 -8.86
CA HIS A 72 1.72 -9.44 -9.39
C HIS A 72 2.79 -8.37 -9.58
N GLU A 73 2.40 -7.23 -10.16
CA GLU A 73 3.32 -6.10 -10.35
C GLU A 73 3.72 -5.47 -9.02
N LEU A 74 2.80 -5.40 -8.06
CA LEU A 74 3.11 -4.97 -6.70
C LEU A 74 4.15 -5.89 -6.05
N LEU A 75 4.05 -7.21 -6.27
CA LEU A 75 5.04 -8.16 -5.76
C LEU A 75 6.42 -7.98 -6.40
N LYS A 76 6.49 -7.81 -7.73
CA LYS A 76 7.73 -7.48 -8.44
C LYS A 76 8.39 -6.21 -7.92
N LEU A 77 7.57 -5.18 -7.68
CA LEU A 77 7.97 -3.89 -7.12
C LEU A 77 8.78 -4.01 -5.80
N ILE A 78 8.53 -5.05 -5.01
CA ILE A 78 9.23 -5.26 -3.74
C ILE A 78 10.42 -6.21 -3.90
N GLN A 79 10.34 -7.15 -4.85
CA GLN A 79 11.39 -8.13 -5.14
C GLN A 79 12.60 -7.51 -5.84
N ASP A 80 12.40 -6.44 -6.62
CA ASP A 80 13.50 -5.83 -7.39
C ASP A 80 14.61 -5.23 -6.52
N ASP A 81 14.45 -5.15 -5.19
CA ASP A 81 15.37 -4.64 -4.16
C ASP A 81 16.02 -3.26 -4.43
N VAL A 82 15.66 -2.61 -5.54
CA VAL A 82 16.02 -1.24 -5.86
C VAL A 82 15.32 -0.34 -4.85
N PRO A 83 16.08 0.45 -4.04
CA PRO A 83 15.52 1.51 -3.24
C PRO A 83 14.82 2.50 -4.17
N ARG A 84 13.50 2.44 -4.23
CA ARG A 84 12.70 3.45 -4.92
C ARG A 84 12.37 4.53 -3.91
N THR A 85 12.90 5.71 -4.18
CA THR A 85 12.45 6.93 -3.51
C THR A 85 10.95 7.07 -3.71
N ALA A 86 10.28 7.78 -2.80
CA ALA A 86 8.87 8.10 -2.97
C ALA A 86 8.59 8.73 -4.35
N GLU A 87 9.52 9.52 -4.86
CA GLU A 87 9.51 10.12 -6.18
C GLU A 87 9.54 9.09 -7.31
N THR A 88 10.44 8.09 -7.29
CA THR A 88 10.48 7.07 -8.34
C THR A 88 9.22 6.22 -8.36
N LEU A 89 8.67 5.93 -7.18
CA LEU A 89 7.39 5.25 -7.06
C LEU A 89 6.26 6.12 -7.62
N LEU A 90 6.14 7.39 -7.20
CA LEU A 90 5.13 8.33 -7.71
C LEU A 90 5.19 8.49 -9.23
N ASN A 91 6.39 8.61 -9.81
CA ASN A 91 6.59 8.70 -11.25
C ASN A 91 6.16 7.41 -11.96
N PHE A 92 6.55 6.24 -11.44
CA PHE A 92 6.10 4.95 -11.97
C PHE A 92 4.57 4.81 -11.94
N LEU A 93 3.94 5.17 -10.82
CA LEU A 93 2.49 5.16 -10.65
C LEU A 93 1.79 6.14 -11.61
N HIS A 94 2.38 7.32 -11.80
CA HIS A 94 1.86 8.36 -12.69
C HIS A 94 1.88 7.91 -14.16
N THR A 95 3.00 7.36 -14.64
CA THR A 95 3.12 6.88 -16.02
C THR A 95 2.15 5.74 -16.32
N ARG A 96 1.93 4.82 -15.36
CA ARG A 96 0.94 3.74 -15.49
C ARG A 96 -0.49 4.25 -15.50
N LYS A 97 -0.80 5.29 -14.73
CA LYS A 97 -2.13 5.93 -14.74
C LYS A 97 -2.45 6.49 -16.13
N GLN A 98 -1.51 7.22 -16.74
CA GLN A 98 -1.67 7.77 -18.11
C GLN A 98 -1.94 6.67 -19.15
N LEU A 99 -1.24 5.54 -19.06
CA LEU A 99 -1.45 4.40 -19.98
C LEU A 99 -2.79 3.69 -19.79
N SER A 100 -3.41 3.77 -18.62
CA SER A 100 -4.73 3.16 -18.35
C SER A 100 -5.92 4.04 -18.74
N GLU A 101 -5.66 5.30 -19.10
CA GLU A 101 -6.66 6.28 -19.53
C GLU A 101 -6.69 6.45 -21.08
N LEU A 102 -5.82 5.72 -21.80
CA LEU A 102 -5.81 5.55 -23.26
C LEU A 102 -6.57 4.27 -23.66
#